data_AF-A0A3M1RMN7-F1
#
_entry.id   AF-A0A3M1RMN7-F1
#
_cell.length_a   1.000
_cell.length_b   1.000
_cell.length_c   1.000
_cell.angle_alpha   90.00
_cell.angle_beta   90.00
_cell.angle_gamma   90.00
#
_symmetry.space_group_name_H-M   'P 1'
#
loop_
_entity.id
_entity.type
_entity.pdbx_description
1 polymer ?
#
loop_
_entity_poly.entity_id
_entity_poly.type
_entity_poly.pdbx_seq_one_letter_code
_entity_poly.pdbx_strand_id
1 'polypeptide(L)'
;CIFYYDELFQGPVSFTIQHVTEFLAEHLDRLLFVREIRQRVALHAHCDHPRRRQEARAAATLLAAVPGLDYVKIASDPRLGRACSLFTQQALGMEAWKQRITRQLQEASAAGAETLATLYHGCQRLLCIYEERYPLTIEHYLSLFARALGIEHEDTYKTYRLWRDPERVLAAMTPCMQANQVRADEARQVVERTFPAEEA
;
A
#
# COMPACT_ATOMS: atom_id res chain seq x y z
N CYS A 1 7.24 -0.55 10.16
CA CYS A 1 7.89 -1.26 9.03
C CYS A 1 9.05 -0.50 8.37
N ILE A 2 9.75 0.42 9.08
CA ILE A 2 10.91 1.14 8.53
C ILE A 2 12.22 0.52 9.03
N PHE A 3 12.19 0.04 10.26
CA PHE A 3 13.29 -0.69 10.90
C PHE A 3 13.01 -2.19 10.88
N TYR A 4 14.07 -2.97 10.75
CA TYR A 4 14.01 -4.41 10.93
C TYR A 4 14.52 -4.77 12.31
N TYR A 5 13.95 -5.83 12.87
CA TYR A 5 14.24 -6.23 14.24
C TYR A 5 15.69 -6.67 14.43
N ASP A 6 16.27 -7.34 13.43
CA ASP A 6 17.69 -7.72 13.40
C ASP A 6 18.65 -6.51 13.35
N GLU A 7 18.18 -5.35 12.86
CA GLU A 7 18.97 -4.11 12.90
C GLU A 7 18.88 -3.42 14.27
N LEU A 8 17.73 -3.51 14.93
CA LEU A 8 17.48 -2.86 16.23
C LEU A 8 17.93 -3.70 17.42
N PHE A 9 17.82 -5.02 17.31
CA PHE A 9 18.08 -5.96 18.38
C PHE A 9 19.28 -6.83 18.03
N GLN A 10 20.38 -6.59 18.74
CA GLN A 10 21.63 -7.35 18.60
C GLN A 10 21.73 -8.36 19.74
N GLY A 11 20.97 -9.44 19.64
CA GLY A 11 20.97 -10.52 20.63
C GLY A 11 20.27 -11.77 20.11
N PRO A 12 20.55 -12.96 20.69
CA PRO A 12 19.88 -14.18 20.28
C PRO A 12 18.38 -14.09 20.61
N VAL A 13 17.54 -14.38 19.62
CA VAL A 13 16.09 -14.54 19.79
C VAL A 13 15.69 -15.96 19.40
N SER A 14 14.69 -16.50 20.09
CA SER A 14 14.17 -17.86 19.88
C SER A 14 13.16 -17.97 18.73
N PHE A 15 12.99 -16.91 17.95
CA PHE A 15 11.98 -16.82 16.90
C PHE A 15 12.54 -16.09 15.67
N THR A 16 11.95 -16.37 14.50
CA THR A 16 12.25 -15.68 13.25
C THR A 16 11.18 -14.64 12.97
N ILE A 17 11.60 -13.46 12.52
CA ILE A 17 10.69 -12.44 12.00
C ILE A 17 10.68 -12.53 10.48
N GLN A 18 9.49 -12.74 9.96
CA GLN A 18 9.20 -12.91 8.55
C GLN A 18 8.11 -11.92 8.15
N HIS A 19 8.21 -11.35 6.96
CA HIS A 19 7.14 -10.53 6.43
C HIS A 19 5.98 -11.40 5.95
N VAL A 20 4.74 -10.94 6.14
CA VAL A 20 3.53 -11.70 5.77
C VAL A 20 3.51 -12.11 4.29
N THR A 21 4.11 -11.32 3.40
CA THR A 21 4.23 -11.67 1.97
C THR A 21 5.00 -12.95 1.75
N GLU A 22 6.08 -13.15 2.51
CA GLU A 22 6.96 -14.31 2.39
C GLU A 22 6.25 -15.54 2.94
N PHE A 23 5.64 -15.41 4.12
CA PHE A 23 4.84 -16.46 4.74
C PHE A 23 3.71 -16.94 3.81
N LEU A 24 2.96 -16.01 3.21
CA LEU A 24 1.90 -16.36 2.26
C LEU A 24 2.46 -17.01 1.00
N ALA A 25 3.59 -16.53 0.48
CA ALA A 25 4.21 -17.09 -0.73
C ALA A 25 4.69 -18.54 -0.49
N GLU A 26 5.22 -18.83 0.69
CA GLU A 26 5.66 -20.16 1.12
C GLU A 26 4.50 -21.15 1.32
N HIS A 27 3.27 -20.67 1.45
CA HIS A 27 2.08 -21.47 1.71
C HIS A 27 1.02 -21.35 0.60
N LEU A 28 1.42 -20.91 -0.59
CA LEU A 28 0.51 -20.76 -1.74
C LEU A 28 -0.22 -22.07 -2.10
N ASP A 29 0.44 -23.21 -1.94
CA ASP A 29 -0.11 -24.54 -2.20
C ASP A 29 -1.30 -24.90 -1.32
N ARG A 30 -1.46 -24.20 -0.19
CA ARG A 30 -2.54 -24.41 0.78
C ARG A 30 -3.72 -23.47 0.56
N LEU A 31 -3.63 -22.55 -0.39
CA LEU A 31 -4.64 -21.52 -0.63
C LEU A 31 -5.52 -21.91 -1.82
N LEU A 32 -6.82 -21.75 -1.65
CA LEU A 32 -7.81 -22.00 -2.69
C LEU A 32 -8.30 -20.68 -3.28
N PHE A 33 -7.93 -20.42 -4.53
CA PHE A 33 -8.51 -19.32 -5.29
C PHE A 33 -9.92 -19.70 -5.76
N VAL A 34 -10.90 -18.88 -5.40
CA VAL A 34 -12.32 -19.07 -5.73
C VAL A 34 -12.84 -18.01 -6.70
N ARG A 35 -12.01 -17.02 -7.05
CA ARG A 35 -12.32 -15.96 -8.01
C ARG A 35 -11.13 -15.69 -8.92
N GLU A 36 -11.41 -15.38 -10.19
CA GLU A 36 -10.44 -14.80 -11.11
C GLU A 36 -10.41 -13.28 -10.99
N ILE A 37 -9.21 -12.69 -11.08
CA ILE A 37 -8.99 -11.24 -11.06
C ILE A 37 -8.40 -10.82 -12.40
N ARG A 38 -9.26 -10.44 -13.36
CA ARG A 38 -8.84 -10.05 -14.71
C ARG A 38 -8.37 -8.59 -14.73
N GLN A 39 -7.16 -8.36 -14.25
CA GLN A 39 -6.53 -7.03 -14.21
C GLN A 39 -5.05 -7.11 -14.57
N ARG A 40 -4.54 -6.07 -15.22
CA ARG A 40 -3.10 -5.88 -15.45
C ARG A 40 -2.50 -5.08 -14.29
N VAL A 41 -1.62 -5.69 -13.51
CA VAL A 41 -1.18 -5.14 -12.22
C VAL A 41 0.34 -4.94 -12.20
N ALA A 42 0.78 -3.71 -11.97
CA ALA A 42 2.16 -3.39 -11.63
C ALA A 42 2.34 -3.28 -10.11
N LEU A 43 3.58 -3.40 -9.61
CA LEU A 43 3.89 -3.35 -8.16
C LEU A 43 4.77 -2.15 -7.81
N HIS A 44 4.27 -1.30 -6.91
CA HIS A 44 5.07 -0.35 -6.15
C HIS A 44 5.71 -1.04 -4.94
N ALA A 45 7.03 -1.21 -5.01
CA ALA A 45 7.84 -1.72 -3.92
C ALA A 45 9.12 -0.89 -3.74
N HIS A 46 9.74 -1.07 -2.58
CA HIS A 46 11.04 -0.51 -2.25
C HIS A 46 12.13 -1.57 -2.48
N CYS A 47 13.35 -1.15 -2.84
CA CYS A 47 14.44 -2.07 -3.15
C CYS A 47 15.80 -1.69 -2.54
N ASP A 48 15.82 -0.65 -1.69
CA ASP A 48 17.03 -0.11 -1.04
C ASP A 48 17.68 -1.10 -0.04
N HIS A 49 16.93 -2.08 0.47
CA HIS A 49 17.40 -3.06 1.45
C HIS A 49 17.22 -4.51 0.96
N PRO A 50 18.11 -5.47 1.30
CA PRO A 50 17.93 -6.89 0.95
C PRO A 50 16.56 -7.46 1.33
N ARG A 51 16.08 -7.18 2.55
CA ARG A 51 14.74 -7.60 2.99
C ARG A 51 13.62 -6.97 2.15
N ARG A 52 13.70 -5.68 1.81
CA ARG A 52 12.76 -5.01 0.90
C ARG A 52 12.69 -5.72 -0.46
N ARG A 53 13.84 -6.12 -1.01
CA ARG A 53 13.91 -6.88 -2.27
C ARG A 53 13.28 -8.26 -2.15
N GLN A 54 13.41 -8.91 -1.00
CA GLN A 54 12.80 -10.22 -0.72
C GLN A 54 11.27 -10.10 -0.59
N GLU A 55 10.79 -9.12 0.17
CA GLU A 55 9.37 -8.79 0.31
C GLU A 55 8.74 -8.46 -1.06
N ALA A 56 9.44 -7.68 -1.89
CA ALA A 56 9.00 -7.35 -3.25
C ALA A 56 8.90 -8.58 -4.17
N ARG A 57 9.88 -9.50 -4.09
CA ARG A 57 9.82 -10.77 -4.84
C ARG A 57 8.64 -11.63 -4.39
N ALA A 58 8.45 -11.77 -3.07
CA ALA A 58 7.35 -12.54 -2.52
C ALA A 58 5.98 -11.97 -2.95
N ALA A 59 5.82 -10.64 -2.90
CA ALA A 59 4.60 -9.99 -3.38
C ALA A 59 4.35 -10.19 -4.89
N ALA A 60 5.40 -10.13 -5.72
CA ALA A 60 5.29 -10.43 -7.14
C ALA A 60 4.88 -11.90 -7.38
N THR A 61 5.43 -12.84 -6.60
CA THR A 61 5.02 -14.26 -6.63
C THR A 61 3.54 -14.42 -6.26
N LEU A 62 3.07 -13.74 -5.22
CA LEU A 62 1.67 -13.77 -4.81
C LEU A 62 0.74 -13.21 -5.90
N LEU A 63 1.07 -12.07 -6.49
CA LEU A 63 0.26 -11.47 -7.57
C LEU A 63 0.23 -12.38 -8.80
N ALA A 64 1.38 -12.94 -9.20
CA ALA A 64 1.45 -13.85 -10.34
C ALA A 64 0.71 -15.18 -10.13
N ALA A 65 0.45 -15.58 -8.87
CA ALA A 65 -0.32 -16.76 -8.55
C ALA A 65 -1.84 -16.55 -8.64
N VAL A 66 -2.32 -15.30 -8.66
CA VAL A 66 -3.75 -14.98 -8.73
C VAL A 66 -4.30 -15.35 -10.11
N PRO A 67 -5.33 -16.22 -10.20
CA PRO A 67 -5.92 -16.59 -11.49
C PRO A 67 -6.46 -15.39 -12.26
N GLY A 68 -6.09 -15.27 -13.53
CA GLY A 68 -6.54 -14.19 -14.43
C GLY A 68 -5.79 -12.86 -14.30
N LEU A 69 -4.93 -12.70 -13.28
CA LEU A 69 -4.17 -11.46 -13.06
C LEU A 69 -2.89 -11.48 -13.90
N ASP A 70 -2.67 -10.42 -14.69
CA ASP A 70 -1.45 -10.24 -15.48
C ASP A 70 -0.47 -9.32 -14.73
N TYR A 71 0.60 -9.90 -14.18
CA TYR A 71 1.61 -9.13 -13.45
C TYR A 71 2.56 -8.41 -14.41
N VAL A 72 2.46 -7.09 -14.46
CA VAL A 72 3.26 -6.21 -15.30
C VAL A 72 4.50 -5.75 -14.53
N LYS A 73 5.68 -6.22 -14.95
CA LYS A 73 6.94 -5.84 -14.32
C LYS A 73 7.33 -4.41 -14.68
N ILE A 74 7.54 -3.59 -13.66
CA ILE A 74 8.11 -2.23 -13.75
C ILE A 74 9.33 -2.10 -12.84
N ALA A 75 10.15 -1.08 -13.06
CA ALA A 75 11.31 -0.80 -12.22
C ALA A 75 10.89 -0.24 -10.83
N SER A 76 11.65 -0.62 -9.79
CA SER A 76 11.60 0.04 -8.49
C SER A 76 12.78 1.01 -8.37
N ASP A 77 12.53 2.25 -7.97
CA ASP A 77 13.59 3.25 -7.76
C ASP A 77 14.19 3.12 -6.35
N PRO A 78 15.45 2.67 -6.19
CA PRO A 78 16.06 2.52 -4.87
C PRO A 78 16.14 3.83 -4.09
N ARG A 79 16.11 4.98 -4.79
CA ARG A 79 16.14 6.30 -4.14
C ARG A 79 14.86 6.62 -3.40
N LEU A 80 13.76 5.89 -3.62
CA LEU A 80 12.57 5.95 -2.75
C LEU A 80 12.82 5.33 -1.36
N GLY A 81 14.04 4.88 -1.08
CA GLY A 81 14.46 4.39 0.22
C GLY A 81 13.70 3.15 0.65
N ARG A 82 13.56 2.97 1.97
CA ARG A 82 12.95 1.79 2.59
C ARG A 82 11.43 1.88 2.74
N ALA A 83 10.83 3.07 2.66
CA ALA A 83 9.39 3.27 2.82
C ALA A 83 8.97 4.64 2.27
N CYS A 84 7.79 4.73 1.67
CA CYS A 84 7.13 6.01 1.50
C CYS A 84 6.72 6.55 2.89
N SER A 85 7.45 7.57 3.34
CA SER A 85 7.28 8.18 4.66
C SER A 85 7.61 9.67 4.59
N LEU A 86 7.13 10.44 5.56
CA LEU A 86 7.49 11.86 5.71
C LEU A 86 9.02 12.02 5.80
N PHE A 87 9.71 11.12 6.51
CA PHE A 87 11.17 11.13 6.62
C PHE A 87 11.85 11.01 5.25
N THR A 88 11.37 10.08 4.41
CA THR A 88 11.90 9.91 3.05
C THR A 88 11.58 11.11 2.15
N GLN A 89 10.38 11.68 2.27
CA GLN A 89 10.01 12.91 1.55
C GLN A 89 10.90 14.09 1.95
N GLN A 90 11.20 14.24 3.25
CA GLN A 90 12.11 15.27 3.75
C GLN A 90 13.55 15.04 3.28
N ALA A 91 14.04 13.81 3.37
CA ALA A 91 15.41 13.47 2.97
C ALA A 91 15.67 13.66 1.46
N LEU A 92 14.69 13.34 0.61
CA LEU A 92 14.79 13.52 -0.84
C LEU A 92 14.45 14.94 -1.31
N GLY A 93 13.69 15.68 -0.49
CA GLY A 93 12.94 16.85 -0.94
C GLY A 93 11.62 16.45 -1.58
N MET A 94 10.55 17.17 -1.22
CA MET A 94 9.18 16.85 -1.63
C MET A 94 9.02 16.79 -3.15
N GLU A 95 9.62 17.73 -3.88
CA GLU A 95 9.50 17.80 -5.34
C GLU A 95 10.20 16.61 -6.03
N ALA A 96 11.41 16.26 -5.59
CA ALA A 96 12.12 15.10 -6.12
C ALA A 96 11.40 13.79 -5.78
N TRP A 97 10.76 13.69 -4.61
CA TRP A 97 9.92 12.55 -4.27
C TRP A 97 8.69 12.47 -5.17
N LYS A 98 7.96 13.58 -5.36
CA LYS A 98 6.79 13.64 -6.26
C LYS A 98 7.16 13.23 -7.68
N GLN A 99 8.26 13.75 -8.22
CA GLN A 99 8.74 13.39 -9.57
C GLN A 99 9.06 11.90 -9.73
N ARG A 100 9.54 11.23 -8.69
CA ARG A 100 9.79 9.78 -8.72
C ARG A 100 8.51 8.96 -8.71
N ILE A 101 7.55 9.34 -7.86
CA ILE A 101 6.23 8.69 -7.81
C ILE A 101 5.49 8.88 -9.13
N THR A 102 5.47 10.10 -9.69
CA THR A 102 4.80 10.37 -10.97
C THR A 102 5.46 9.62 -12.12
N ARG A 103 6.79 9.53 -12.16
CA ARG A 103 7.49 8.70 -13.15
C ARG A 103 7.07 7.24 -13.06
N GLN A 104 6.96 6.69 -11.85
CA GLN A 104 6.57 5.29 -11.70
C GLN A 104 5.11 5.04 -12.12
N LEU A 105 4.21 5.97 -11.81
CA LEU A 105 2.82 5.91 -12.30
C LEU A 105 2.77 5.98 -13.84
N GLN A 106 3.57 6.84 -14.45
CA GLN A 106 3.69 6.93 -15.91
C GLN A 106 4.26 5.64 -16.52
N GLU A 107 5.28 5.05 -15.90
CA GLU A 107 5.87 3.77 -16.33
C GLU A 107 4.84 2.63 -16.26
N ALA A 108 4.10 2.53 -15.15
CA ALA A 108 3.03 1.55 -14.98
C ALA A 108 1.95 1.70 -16.06
N SER A 109 1.48 2.94 -16.29
CA SER A 109 0.50 3.23 -17.32
C SER A 109 1.02 2.92 -18.73
N ALA A 110 2.27 3.29 -19.03
CA ALA A 110 2.90 3.00 -20.33
C ALA A 110 3.12 1.50 -20.58
N ALA A 111 3.35 0.72 -19.51
CA ALA A 111 3.41 -0.74 -19.58
C ALA A 111 2.02 -1.41 -19.69
N GLY A 112 0.96 -0.61 -19.73
CA GLY A 112 -0.43 -1.07 -19.84
C GLY A 112 -0.96 -1.66 -18.54
N ALA A 113 -0.41 -1.30 -17.38
CA ALA A 113 -1.04 -1.64 -16.11
C ALA A 113 -2.33 -0.83 -15.94
N GLU A 114 -3.35 -1.46 -15.38
CA GLU A 114 -4.61 -0.86 -14.96
C GLU A 114 -4.60 -0.55 -13.46
N THR A 115 -3.78 -1.29 -12.71
CA THR A 115 -3.61 -1.13 -11.27
C THR A 115 -2.14 -1.05 -10.91
N LEU A 116 -1.77 -0.10 -10.06
CA LEU A 116 -0.48 -0.10 -9.35
C LEU A 116 -0.73 -0.59 -7.92
N ALA A 117 -0.41 -1.87 -7.69
CA ALA A 117 -0.47 -2.48 -6.38
C ALA A 117 0.62 -1.91 -5.46
N THR A 118 0.26 -1.50 -4.25
CA THR A 118 1.23 -1.09 -3.23
C THR A 118 1.52 -2.24 -2.28
N LEU A 119 2.80 -2.38 -1.90
CA LEU A 119 3.23 -3.44 -1.00
C LEU A 119 3.06 -3.10 0.50
N TYR A 120 3.18 -1.81 0.83
CA TYR A 120 3.20 -1.34 2.21
C TYR A 120 2.06 -0.36 2.45
N HIS A 121 1.42 -0.42 3.62
CA HIS A 121 0.33 0.50 3.98
C HIS A 121 0.72 1.98 3.94
N GLY A 122 1.97 2.34 4.28
CA GLY A 122 2.46 3.71 4.14
C GLY A 122 2.42 4.19 2.69
N CYS A 123 2.78 3.31 1.75
CA CYS A 123 2.68 3.60 0.32
C CYS A 123 1.21 3.71 -0.11
N GLN A 124 0.34 2.77 0.29
CA GLN A 124 -1.09 2.83 -0.03
C GLN A 124 -1.70 4.18 0.38
N ARG A 125 -1.45 4.60 1.63
CA ARG A 125 -2.00 5.84 2.18
C ARG A 125 -1.51 7.09 1.46
N LEU A 126 -0.26 7.09 0.99
CA LEU A 126 0.35 8.23 0.31
C LEU A 126 0.05 8.26 -1.19
N LEU A 127 -0.10 7.10 -1.83
CA LEU A 127 -0.20 6.99 -3.29
C LEU A 127 -1.65 6.90 -3.77
N CYS A 128 -2.61 6.49 -2.93
CA CYS A 128 -4.00 6.31 -3.37
C CYS A 128 -4.65 7.57 -3.96
N ILE A 129 -4.23 8.76 -3.51
CA ILE A 129 -4.74 10.04 -4.04
C ILE A 129 -4.39 10.25 -5.52
N TYR A 130 -3.38 9.56 -6.05
CA TYR A 130 -2.98 9.70 -7.45
C TYR A 130 -3.97 9.08 -8.44
N GLU A 131 -4.96 8.28 -7.98
CA GLU A 131 -6.08 7.83 -8.83
C GLU A 131 -6.84 9.01 -9.47
N GLU A 132 -6.87 10.18 -8.81
CA GLU A 132 -7.54 11.37 -9.36
C GLU A 132 -6.82 11.94 -10.61
N ARG A 133 -5.55 11.59 -10.82
CA ARG A 133 -4.69 12.21 -11.85
C ARG A 133 -4.16 11.22 -12.89
N TYR A 134 -4.27 9.92 -12.62
CA TYR A 134 -3.72 8.87 -13.47
C TYR A 134 -4.78 7.80 -13.75
N PRO A 135 -4.77 7.18 -14.94
CA PRO A 135 -5.72 6.12 -15.30
C PRO A 135 -5.30 4.78 -14.67
N LEU A 136 -5.00 4.79 -13.37
CA LEU A 136 -4.57 3.64 -12.60
C LEU A 136 -5.42 3.55 -11.35
N THR A 137 -5.85 2.34 -11.01
CA THR A 137 -6.31 2.04 -9.66
C THR A 137 -5.09 1.81 -8.76
N ILE A 138 -5.14 2.30 -7.52
CA ILE A 138 -4.13 2.12 -6.48
C ILE A 138 -4.75 1.27 -5.37
N GLU A 139 -4.28 0.04 -5.29
CA GLU A 139 -4.76 -0.95 -4.31
C GLU A 139 -3.59 -1.57 -3.57
N HIS A 140 -3.82 -2.02 -2.34
CA HIS A 140 -2.83 -2.83 -1.66
C HIS A 140 -2.76 -4.23 -2.29
N TYR A 141 -1.56 -4.78 -2.49
CA TYR A 141 -1.38 -6.11 -3.12
C TYR A 141 -2.23 -7.19 -2.43
N LEU A 142 -2.35 -7.10 -1.10
CA LEU A 142 -3.09 -8.05 -0.29
C LEU A 142 -4.59 -8.01 -0.58
N SER A 143 -5.15 -6.84 -0.94
CA SER A 143 -6.58 -6.74 -1.28
C SER A 143 -6.87 -7.47 -2.60
N LEU A 144 -6.02 -7.31 -3.61
CA LEU A 144 -6.11 -8.04 -4.88
C LEU A 144 -5.98 -9.56 -4.66
N PHE A 145 -4.98 -9.94 -3.86
CA PHE A 145 -4.72 -11.35 -3.53
C PHE A 145 -5.87 -11.98 -2.73
N ALA A 146 -6.34 -11.30 -1.68
CA ALA A 146 -7.44 -11.77 -0.83
C ALA A 146 -8.75 -11.87 -1.61
N ARG A 147 -8.99 -10.95 -2.55
CA ARG A 147 -10.16 -10.99 -3.45
C ARG A 147 -10.23 -12.28 -4.23
N ALA A 148 -9.10 -12.77 -4.73
CA ALA A 148 -9.01 -14.05 -5.44
C ALA A 148 -9.34 -15.25 -4.54
N LEU A 149 -9.07 -15.13 -3.23
CA LEU A 149 -9.46 -16.09 -2.19
C LEU A 149 -10.91 -15.93 -1.73
N GLY A 150 -11.69 -15.02 -2.34
CA GLY A 150 -13.07 -14.75 -1.98
C GLY A 150 -13.25 -13.86 -0.74
N ILE A 151 -12.16 -13.23 -0.27
CA ILE A 151 -12.16 -12.33 0.88
C ILE A 151 -12.15 -10.89 0.36
N GLU A 152 -13.24 -10.17 0.60
CA GLU A 152 -13.34 -8.75 0.24
C GLU A 152 -13.19 -7.89 1.49
N HIS A 153 -12.39 -6.84 1.35
CA HIS A 153 -12.25 -5.80 2.35
C HIS A 153 -12.20 -4.44 1.68
N GLU A 154 -13.08 -3.54 2.09
CA GLU A 154 -13.09 -2.18 1.59
C GLU A 154 -11.91 -1.38 2.18
N ASP A 155 -11.13 -0.73 1.32
CA ASP A 155 -10.13 0.26 1.75
C ASP A 155 -10.81 1.57 2.12
N THR A 156 -11.43 1.61 3.30
CA THR A 156 -12.13 2.81 3.80
C THR A 156 -11.20 4.01 3.93
N TYR A 157 -9.91 3.79 4.19
CA TYR A 157 -8.92 4.87 4.21
C TYR A 157 -8.83 5.53 2.83
N LYS A 158 -8.68 4.75 1.75
CA LYS A 158 -8.67 5.29 0.38
C LYS A 158 -9.98 6.02 0.08
N THR A 159 -11.13 5.43 0.41
CA THR A 159 -12.44 6.08 0.23
C THR A 159 -12.49 7.46 0.90
N TYR A 160 -12.10 7.55 2.17
CA TYR A 160 -12.08 8.81 2.92
C TYR A 160 -11.06 9.80 2.38
N ARG A 161 -9.89 9.32 1.95
CA ARG A 161 -8.84 10.16 1.37
C ARG A 161 -9.26 10.79 0.04
N LEU A 162 -9.99 10.06 -0.80
CA LEU A 162 -10.49 10.55 -2.09
C LEU A 162 -11.69 11.49 -1.94
N TRP A 163 -12.44 11.45 -0.84
CA TRP A 163 -13.57 12.36 -0.63
C TRP A 163 -13.15 13.83 -0.49
N ARG A 164 -11.94 14.11 0.03
CA ARG A 164 -11.48 15.47 0.34
C ARG A 164 -12.51 16.27 1.16
N ASP A 165 -13.21 15.58 2.05
CA ASP A 165 -14.32 16.12 2.81
C ASP A 165 -14.27 15.61 4.26
N PRO A 166 -13.58 16.35 5.15
CA PRO A 166 -13.48 16.01 6.58
C PRO A 166 -14.84 15.82 7.25
N GLU A 167 -15.85 16.61 6.89
CA GLU A 167 -17.19 16.51 7.50
C GLU A 167 -17.88 15.22 7.08
N ARG A 168 -17.79 14.86 5.80
CA ARG A 168 -18.32 13.59 5.30
C ARG A 168 -17.62 12.39 5.92
N VAL A 169 -16.30 12.46 6.12
CA VAL A 169 -15.54 11.42 6.83
C VAL A 169 -15.99 11.31 8.29
N LEU A 170 -16.13 12.42 9.01
CA LEU A 170 -16.64 12.44 10.39
C LEU A 170 -18.04 11.83 10.48
N ALA A 171 -18.94 12.20 9.57
CA ALA A 171 -20.29 11.65 9.52
C ALA A 171 -20.26 10.12 9.32
N ALA A 172 -19.43 9.63 8.39
CA ALA A 172 -19.28 8.20 8.13
C ALA A 172 -18.67 7.43 9.32
N MET A 173 -17.74 8.03 10.05
CA MET A 173 -17.08 7.41 11.20
C MET A 173 -17.90 7.48 12.49
N THR A 174 -18.89 8.39 12.58
CA THR A 174 -19.65 8.68 13.80
C THR A 174 -20.24 7.44 14.49
N PRO A 175 -20.88 6.47 13.80
CA PRO A 175 -21.41 5.28 14.45
C PRO A 175 -20.33 4.47 15.18
N CYS A 176 -19.16 4.28 14.54
CA CYS A 176 -18.02 3.58 15.13
C CYS A 176 -17.42 4.37 16.30
N MET A 177 -17.28 5.69 16.14
CA MET A 177 -16.78 6.57 17.19
C MET A 177 -17.65 6.53 18.46
N GLN A 178 -18.97 6.60 18.29
CA GLN A 178 -19.92 6.53 19.42
C GLN A 178 -19.88 5.16 20.10
N ALA A 179 -19.84 4.08 19.33
CA ALA A 179 -19.74 2.72 19.87
C ALA A 179 -18.46 2.49 20.70
N ASN A 180 -17.37 3.19 20.34
CA ASN A 180 -16.08 3.09 21.02
C ASN A 180 -15.79 4.26 21.98
N GLN A 181 -16.78 5.11 22.27
CA GLN A 181 -16.67 6.26 23.18
C GLN A 181 -15.52 7.22 22.84
N VAL A 182 -15.24 7.37 21.54
CA VAL A 182 -14.22 8.30 21.04
C VAL A 182 -14.71 9.73 21.23
N ARG A 183 -13.87 10.58 21.81
CA ARG A 183 -14.15 12.01 21.98
C ARG A 183 -14.27 12.72 20.63
N ALA A 184 -15.37 13.43 20.41
CA ALA A 184 -15.69 14.03 19.12
C ALA A 184 -14.69 15.12 18.69
N ASP A 185 -14.19 15.92 19.64
CA ASP A 185 -13.18 16.96 19.41
C ASP A 185 -11.83 16.36 19.00
N GLU A 186 -11.41 15.28 19.65
CA GLU A 186 -10.17 14.56 19.31
C GLU A 186 -10.28 13.88 17.94
N ALA A 187 -11.41 13.24 17.66
CA ALA A 187 -11.65 12.60 16.37
C ALA A 187 -11.63 13.62 15.22
N ARG A 188 -12.25 14.78 15.41
CA ARG A 188 -12.24 15.89 14.44
C ARG A 188 -10.81 16.32 14.10
N GLN A 189 -9.96 16.55 15.10
CA GLN A 189 -8.56 16.91 14.88
C GLN A 189 -7.79 15.84 14.09
N VAL A 190 -8.04 14.56 14.37
CA VAL A 190 -7.41 13.45 13.62
C VAL A 190 -7.91 13.40 12.19
N VAL A 191 -9.21 13.56 11.96
CA VAL A 191 -9.82 13.54 10.62
C VAL A 191 -9.32 14.71 9.77
N GLU A 192 -9.37 15.94 10.29
CA GLU A 192 -8.91 17.14 9.57
C GLU A 192 -7.43 17.04 9.19
N ARG A 193 -6.59 16.47 10.07
CA ARG A 193 -5.16 16.23 9.78
C ARG A 193 -4.92 15.11 8.75
N THR A 194 -5.76 14.07 8.76
CA THR A 194 -5.51 12.86 7.95
C THR A 194 -6.20 12.92 6.57
N PHE A 195 -7.37 13.54 6.52
CA PHE A 195 -8.24 13.66 5.35
C PHE A 195 -8.62 15.13 5.09
N PRO A 196 -7.64 16.04 4.91
CA PRO A 196 -7.93 17.45 4.69
C PRO A 196 -8.66 17.68 3.36
N ALA A 197 -9.40 18.78 3.26
CA ALA A 197 -10.09 19.17 2.02
C ALA A 197 -9.10 19.53 0.89
N GLU A 198 -7.97 20.13 1.24
CA GLU A 198 -6.88 20.47 0.32
C GLU A 198 -5.57 19.86 0.79
N GLU A 199 -4.68 19.53 -0.15
CA GLU A 199 -3.32 19.08 0.20
C GLU A 199 -2.47 20.30 0.57
N ALA A 200 -1.77 20.21 1.70
CA ALA A 200 -0.78 21.19 2.15
C ALA A 200 0.50 21.18 1.29
#